data_AF-A0A1I0WT35-F1
#
_entry.id   AF-A0A1I0WT35-F1
#
_cell.length_a   1.000
_cell.length_b   1.000
_cell.length_c   1.000
_cell.angle_alpha   90.00
_cell.angle_beta   90.00
_cell.angle_gamma   90.00
#
_symmetry.space_group_name_H-M   'P 1'
#
loop_
_entity.id
_entity.type
_entity.pdbx_description
1 polymer ?
#
loop_
_entity_poly.entity_id
_entity_poly.type
_entity_poly.pdbx_seq_one_letter_code
_entity_poly.pdbx_strand_id
1 'polypeptide(L)'
;MKHFDQTDFETGSAAPRLTTEAYVRLLHPEDAIGKTTLMAKDATGRAHSKTYTLTTAPVLANNFLDSDGYISLHRFHGPRKVSHLAALNGLFLDLDIDRLPPGASRSVGAWSLDVTMHCLSLKLPQPSVLLSTGRGLAAIWLIKPLPPKALPRWQEAQNVVIEHFRSLGADPACRDAARITRLPGSLNSKSQKIASIIGGTLERYDFDRLADDIYIAAGRPTREELKYRQVRRKQHAARKHSGGLPVRARFSAVLRDLDRLRLSWGGHVPVGTRNTWLHLYAACLSHTFGAAEIPDRVQAMAAEATPGLPPSEVSGVARMAARHADLPQSGAPLFDGRYHYAGATIADMLGVTAAGARTLGLEQVMPKCERARRKAERECQRRQAAGAMSRDAWLEENDREARQPWVELGMSRSTFYRRRKAGQIVEPAKPATTADIETGPCPLQGGSALPKAPAEGRSPAASAPTPTTSPCRPNRPTQATRTEKISAPDGGGLKEIVVETNPWVQPAQQQGEIEFEYRRVYYPLERDRRD
;
A
#
# COMPACT_ATOMS: atom_id res chain seq x y z
N MET A 1 -3.60 16.28 49.79
CA MET A 1 -4.83 15.46 49.79
C MET A 1 -5.89 16.23 50.55
N LYS A 2 -6.96 16.69 49.90
CA LYS A 2 -8.15 17.18 50.61
C LYS A 2 -9.00 15.95 50.88
N HIS A 3 -9.22 15.63 52.16
CA HIS A 3 -10.17 14.61 52.57
C HIS A 3 -11.57 15.19 52.34
N PHE A 4 -12.36 14.54 51.49
CA PHE A 4 -13.79 14.82 51.37
C PHE A 4 -14.51 13.92 52.38
N ASP A 5 -15.36 14.54 53.21
CA ASP A 5 -16.08 13.87 54.28
C ASP A 5 -17.38 13.25 53.76
N GLN A 6 -17.88 12.18 54.39
CA GLN A 6 -19.09 11.47 53.95
C GLN A 6 -20.34 12.35 53.90
N THR A 7 -20.35 13.44 54.66
CA THR A 7 -21.45 14.41 54.71
C THR A 7 -21.55 15.32 53.49
N ASP A 8 -20.48 15.43 52.68
CA ASP A 8 -20.52 16.19 51.41
C ASP A 8 -21.39 15.49 50.33
N PHE A 9 -21.74 14.22 50.54
CA PHE A 9 -22.48 13.40 49.58
C PHE A 9 -23.88 12.96 50.08
N GLU A 10 -24.28 13.35 51.30
CA GLU A 10 -25.63 13.07 51.84
C GLU A 10 -26.68 14.11 51.43
N THR A 11 -26.29 15.20 50.76
CA THR A 11 -27.25 16.06 50.07
C THR A 11 -27.63 15.36 48.78
N GLY A 12 -28.76 14.64 48.79
CA GLY A 12 -29.34 14.00 47.60
C GLY A 12 -29.28 14.98 46.43
N SER A 13 -28.44 14.66 45.44
CA SER A 13 -28.14 15.55 44.31
C SER A 13 -29.44 16.07 43.75
N ALA A 14 -29.70 17.36 43.98
CA ALA A 14 -30.74 18.12 43.32
C ALA A 14 -30.28 18.34 41.87
N ALA A 15 -30.13 17.25 41.11
CA ALA A 15 -30.06 17.34 39.68
C ALA A 15 -31.33 18.08 39.23
N PRO A 16 -31.24 19.12 38.38
CA PRO A 16 -32.43 19.79 37.88
C PRO A 16 -33.31 18.70 37.25
N ARG A 17 -34.53 18.53 37.77
CA ARG A 17 -35.51 17.62 37.19
C ARG A 17 -35.85 18.15 35.80
N LEU A 18 -35.07 17.74 34.80
CA LEU A 18 -35.29 18.14 33.42
C LEU A 18 -36.67 17.61 33.03
N THR A 19 -37.58 18.51 32.67
CA THR A 19 -38.92 18.13 32.25
C THR A 19 -38.82 17.28 30.98
N THR A 20 -39.84 16.47 30.72
CA THR A 20 -39.94 15.68 29.48
C THR A 20 -39.69 16.54 28.25
N GLU A 21 -40.33 17.71 28.19
CA GLU A 21 -40.18 18.66 27.09
C GLU A 21 -38.73 19.16 26.96
N ALA A 22 -38.12 19.58 28.07
CA ALA A 22 -36.74 20.06 28.08
C ALA A 22 -35.75 18.95 27.69
N TYR A 23 -36.02 17.69 28.05
CA TYR A 23 -35.24 16.55 27.58
C TYR A 23 -35.36 16.34 26.07
N VAL A 24 -36.56 16.43 25.51
CA VAL A 24 -36.75 16.31 24.06
C VAL A 24 -36.00 17.42 23.33
N ARG A 25 -36.06 18.67 23.80
CA ARG A 25 -35.32 19.80 23.23
C ARG A 25 -33.80 19.63 23.39
N LEU A 26 -33.34 19.12 24.53
CA LEU A 26 -31.92 18.81 24.76
C LEU A 26 -31.41 17.77 23.77
N LEU A 27 -32.15 16.66 23.60
CA LEU A 27 -31.79 15.56 22.70
C LEU A 27 -31.88 15.98 21.23
N HIS A 28 -32.91 16.75 20.88
CA HIS A 28 -33.24 17.21 19.54
C HIS A 28 -33.50 18.73 19.48
N PRO A 29 -32.46 19.56 19.29
CA PRO A 29 -32.60 21.00 19.10
C PRO A 29 -33.54 21.35 17.94
N GLU A 30 -34.37 22.38 18.11
CA GLU A 30 -35.46 22.72 17.16
C GLU A 30 -34.97 23.13 15.77
N ASP A 31 -33.78 23.71 15.68
CA ASP A 31 -33.12 24.19 14.46
C ASP A 31 -32.42 23.07 13.67
N ALA A 32 -32.41 21.84 14.19
CA ALA A 32 -31.63 20.77 13.62
C ALA A 32 -32.36 19.97 12.54
N ILE A 33 -31.59 19.25 11.71
CA ILE A 33 -32.15 18.48 10.59
C ILE A 33 -32.85 17.20 11.03
N GLY A 34 -33.91 16.85 10.30
CA GLY A 34 -34.64 15.59 10.47
C GLY A 34 -35.75 15.68 11.52
N LYS A 35 -36.24 14.51 11.91
CA LYS A 35 -37.41 14.32 12.78
C LYS A 35 -37.08 13.28 13.85
N THR A 36 -37.81 13.31 14.96
CA THR A 36 -37.67 12.32 16.04
C THR A 36 -38.91 11.44 16.13
N THR A 37 -38.74 10.20 16.58
CA THR A 37 -39.83 9.25 16.77
C THR A 37 -40.17 9.14 18.24
N LEU A 38 -41.43 9.41 18.59
CA LEU A 38 -42.01 9.06 19.87
C LEU A 38 -42.74 7.73 19.74
N MET A 39 -42.64 6.88 20.75
CA MET A 39 -43.25 5.56 20.78
C MET A 39 -43.86 5.29 22.15
N ALA A 40 -45.05 4.70 22.17
CA ALA A 40 -45.68 4.11 23.35
C ALA A 40 -45.84 2.61 23.15
N LYS A 41 -45.81 1.83 24.24
CA LYS A 41 -46.42 0.50 24.26
C LYS A 41 -47.66 0.54 25.13
N ASP A 42 -48.75 -0.02 24.61
CA ASP A 42 -49.99 -0.16 25.37
C ASP A 42 -49.91 -1.32 26.37
N ALA A 43 -50.96 -1.48 27.19
CA ALA A 43 -51.06 -2.56 28.18
C ALA A 43 -51.03 -3.97 27.56
N THR A 44 -51.36 -4.11 26.28
CA THR A 44 -51.29 -5.38 25.54
C THR A 44 -49.89 -5.66 24.98
N GLY A 45 -48.95 -4.72 25.14
CA GLY A 45 -47.59 -4.79 24.62
C GLY A 45 -47.45 -4.34 23.16
N ARG A 46 -48.54 -3.86 22.53
CA ARG A 46 -48.50 -3.37 21.16
C ARG A 46 -47.78 -2.03 21.10
N ALA A 47 -46.82 -1.93 20.19
CA ALA A 47 -46.03 -0.73 19.98
C ALA A 47 -46.71 0.22 18.98
N HIS A 48 -46.89 1.47 19.38
CA HIS A 48 -47.35 2.56 18.53
C HIS A 48 -46.26 3.62 18.43
N SER A 49 -45.72 3.85 17.23
CA SER A 49 -44.65 4.83 17.01
C SER A 49 -45.03 5.81 15.91
N LYS A 50 -44.75 7.09 16.12
CA LYS A 50 -44.95 8.15 15.11
C LYS A 50 -43.77 9.11 15.11
N THR A 51 -43.45 9.61 13.93
CA THR A 51 -42.32 10.53 13.71
C THR A 51 -42.83 11.95 13.60
N TYR A 52 -42.26 12.85 14.40
CA TYR A 52 -42.69 14.24 14.57
C TYR A 52 -41.56 15.21 14.24
N THR A 53 -41.92 16.41 13.79
CA THR A 53 -40.99 17.53 13.65
C THR A 53 -40.42 17.92 15.02
N LEU A 54 -39.26 18.57 15.01
CA LEU A 54 -38.56 18.93 16.26
C LEU A 54 -39.28 20.03 17.04
N THR A 55 -40.14 20.80 16.38
CA THR A 55 -41.04 21.79 17.01
C THR A 55 -42.25 21.14 17.67
N THR A 56 -42.82 20.08 17.07
CA THR A 56 -44.04 19.43 17.58
C THR A 56 -43.73 18.34 18.61
N ALA A 57 -42.58 17.66 18.50
CA ALA A 57 -42.23 16.56 19.39
C ALA A 57 -42.19 16.94 20.89
N PRO A 58 -41.60 18.08 21.32
CA PRO A 58 -41.58 18.47 22.73
C PRO A 58 -42.99 18.68 23.30
N VAL A 59 -43.89 19.29 22.51
CA VAL A 59 -45.29 19.55 22.91
C VAL A 59 -46.07 18.25 23.09
N LEU A 60 -45.88 17.28 22.19
CA LEU A 60 -46.63 16.02 22.24
C LEU A 60 -46.01 14.97 23.18
N ALA A 61 -44.78 15.16 23.64
CA ALA A 61 -44.06 14.15 24.43
C ALA A 61 -44.80 13.79 25.74
N ASN A 62 -45.51 14.76 26.35
CA ASN A 62 -46.27 14.52 27.58
C ASN A 62 -47.42 13.52 27.40
N ASN A 63 -47.93 13.34 26.18
CA ASN A 63 -48.98 12.36 25.88
C ASN A 63 -48.49 10.91 25.93
N PHE A 64 -47.18 10.69 26.11
CA PHE A 64 -46.54 9.38 26.15
C PHE A 64 -46.12 8.98 27.57
N LEU A 65 -46.51 9.73 28.61
CA LEU A 65 -46.04 9.51 29.98
C LEU A 65 -46.85 8.47 30.76
N ASP A 66 -48.16 8.37 30.49
CA ASP A 66 -49.07 7.44 31.19
C ASP A 66 -48.87 5.96 30.81
N SER A 67 -47.95 5.67 29.89
CA SER A 67 -47.67 4.32 29.37
C SER A 67 -46.17 4.13 29.19
N ASP A 68 -45.76 3.01 28.60
CA ASP A 68 -44.36 2.76 28.30
C ASP A 68 -43.87 3.66 27.16
N GLY A 69 -43.44 4.88 27.51
CA GLY A 69 -42.98 5.92 26.60
C GLY A 69 -41.50 5.82 26.23
N TYR A 70 -41.20 6.07 24.96
CA TYR A 70 -39.87 6.03 24.38
C TYR A 70 -39.66 7.13 23.33
N ILE A 71 -38.41 7.51 23.13
CA ILE A 71 -37.98 8.46 22.09
C ILE A 71 -36.75 7.93 21.35
N SER A 72 -36.65 8.19 20.05
CA SER A 72 -35.44 7.88 19.28
C SER A 72 -34.28 8.78 19.68
N LEU A 73 -33.10 8.18 19.86
CA LEU A 73 -31.89 8.93 20.17
C LEU A 73 -31.39 9.75 18.98
N HIS A 74 -31.59 9.25 17.77
CA HIS A 74 -31.14 9.88 16.53
C HIS A 74 -32.32 10.46 15.74
N ARG A 75 -32.02 11.28 14.73
CA ARG A 75 -33.02 11.92 13.86
C ARG A 75 -33.08 11.24 12.51
N PHE A 76 -34.27 11.27 11.90
CA PHE A 76 -34.57 10.60 10.63
C PHE A 76 -35.32 11.53 9.68
N HIS A 77 -35.14 11.36 8.37
CA HIS A 77 -35.92 12.09 7.35
C HIS A 77 -37.34 11.53 7.16
N GLY A 78 -37.56 10.29 7.60
CA GLY A 78 -38.83 9.58 7.53
C GLY A 78 -39.02 8.68 8.75
N PRO A 79 -39.83 7.60 8.64
CA PRO A 79 -39.98 6.62 9.71
C PRO A 79 -38.63 6.08 10.18
N ARG A 80 -38.49 5.84 11.50
CA ARG A 80 -37.28 5.34 12.18
C ARG A 80 -36.72 4.07 11.53
N LYS A 81 -35.74 4.25 10.65
CA LYS A 81 -34.98 3.20 9.97
C LYS A 81 -33.58 3.72 9.72
N VAL A 82 -32.57 2.85 9.79
CA VAL A 82 -31.17 3.24 9.51
C VAL A 82 -31.03 3.86 8.11
N SER A 83 -31.78 3.37 7.12
CA SER A 83 -31.82 3.94 5.76
C SER A 83 -32.35 5.38 5.68
N HIS A 84 -33.09 5.84 6.70
CA HIS A 84 -33.64 7.19 6.77
C HIS A 84 -32.90 8.06 7.78
N LEU A 85 -31.75 7.62 8.29
CA LEU A 85 -30.96 8.38 9.26
C LEU A 85 -30.64 9.77 8.69
N ALA A 86 -30.97 10.81 9.45
CA ALA A 86 -30.67 12.21 9.13
C ALA A 86 -29.42 12.67 9.89
N ALA A 87 -29.36 12.37 11.19
CA ALA A 87 -28.21 12.72 12.02
C ALA A 87 -28.06 11.79 13.23
N LEU A 88 -26.82 11.43 13.55
CA LEU A 88 -26.44 10.77 14.80
C LEU A 88 -26.22 11.84 15.87
N ASN A 89 -26.88 11.68 17.02
CA ASN A 89 -26.91 12.71 18.07
C ASN A 89 -26.16 12.33 19.34
N GLY A 90 -25.72 11.07 19.49
CA GLY A 90 -25.01 10.64 20.69
C GLY A 90 -24.43 9.23 20.59
N LEU A 91 -23.61 8.88 21.58
CA LEU A 91 -23.31 7.50 21.95
C LEU A 91 -24.12 7.16 23.20
N PHE A 92 -24.45 5.89 23.40
CA PHE A 92 -25.34 5.51 24.50
C PHE A 92 -25.01 4.13 25.05
N LEU A 93 -25.39 3.90 26.30
CA LEU A 93 -25.35 2.60 26.95
C LEU A 93 -26.73 2.31 27.52
N ASP A 94 -27.16 1.06 27.40
CA ASP A 94 -28.31 0.51 28.11
C ASP A 94 -27.76 -0.45 29.15
N LEU A 95 -27.79 -0.03 30.41
CA LEU A 95 -27.24 -0.75 31.55
C LEU A 95 -28.38 -1.49 32.24
N ASP A 96 -28.35 -2.81 32.16
CA ASP A 96 -29.38 -3.69 32.70
C ASP A 96 -28.94 -4.29 34.04
N ILE A 97 -29.81 -4.18 35.05
CA ILE A 97 -29.50 -4.63 36.41
C ILE A 97 -29.32 -6.14 36.47
N ASP A 98 -30.00 -6.86 35.57
CA ASP A 98 -29.96 -8.31 35.47
C ASP A 98 -28.63 -8.79 34.85
N ARG A 99 -27.81 -7.86 34.30
CA ARG A 99 -26.48 -8.12 33.73
C ARG A 99 -25.33 -7.76 34.67
N LEU A 100 -25.62 -7.21 35.85
CA LEU A 100 -24.59 -6.90 36.84
C LEU A 100 -23.97 -8.17 37.44
N PRO A 101 -22.68 -8.12 37.81
CA PRO A 101 -22.03 -9.25 38.47
C PRO A 101 -22.66 -9.52 39.86
N PRO A 102 -22.65 -10.78 40.33
CA PRO A 102 -23.11 -11.11 41.67
C PRO A 102 -22.39 -10.28 42.75
N GLY A 103 -23.16 -9.71 43.68
CA GLY A 103 -22.62 -8.86 44.75
C GLY A 103 -22.53 -7.36 44.42
N ALA A 104 -22.75 -6.96 43.16
CA ALA A 104 -22.83 -5.53 42.82
C ALA A 104 -24.03 -4.84 43.49
N SER A 105 -23.85 -3.58 43.88
CA SER A 105 -24.92 -2.76 44.42
C SER A 105 -26.01 -2.54 43.38
N ARG A 106 -27.26 -2.83 43.78
CA ARG A 106 -28.45 -2.64 42.95
C ARG A 106 -29.13 -1.29 43.18
N SER A 107 -28.55 -0.45 44.04
CA SER A 107 -29.03 0.91 44.27
C SER A 107 -28.71 1.78 43.06
N VAL A 108 -29.72 2.51 42.56
CA VAL A 108 -29.58 3.45 41.44
C VAL A 108 -28.49 4.49 41.72
N GLY A 109 -28.40 4.99 42.95
CA GLY A 109 -27.40 5.99 43.36
C GLY A 109 -25.98 5.43 43.28
N ALA A 110 -25.74 4.29 43.94
CA ALA A 110 -24.44 3.63 43.93
C ALA A 110 -24.01 3.23 42.51
N TRP A 111 -24.92 2.66 41.72
CA TRP A 111 -24.62 2.25 40.35
C TRP A 111 -24.32 3.45 39.43
N SER A 112 -25.01 4.58 39.62
CA SER A 112 -24.69 5.81 38.88
C SER A 112 -23.31 6.38 39.24
N LEU A 113 -22.90 6.23 40.50
CA LEU A 113 -21.56 6.57 40.96
C LEU A 113 -20.52 5.63 40.34
N ASP A 114 -20.77 4.33 40.30
CA ASP A 114 -19.88 3.34 39.67
C ASP A 114 -19.66 3.67 38.19
N VAL A 115 -20.72 4.01 37.45
CA VAL A 115 -20.62 4.46 36.06
C VAL A 115 -19.74 5.71 35.94
N THR A 116 -19.93 6.69 36.83
CA THR A 116 -19.16 7.93 36.84
C THR A 116 -17.68 7.68 37.15
N MET A 117 -17.39 6.86 38.15
CA MET A 117 -16.02 6.48 38.54
C MET A 117 -15.33 5.67 37.44
N HIS A 118 -16.06 4.80 36.76
CA HIS A 118 -15.54 4.03 35.64
C HIS A 118 -15.17 4.92 34.45
N CYS A 119 -16.02 5.91 34.11
CA CYS A 119 -15.68 6.92 33.11
C CYS A 119 -14.36 7.62 33.48
N LEU A 120 -14.21 8.04 34.74
CA LEU A 120 -13.01 8.70 35.23
C LEU A 120 -11.76 7.81 35.09
N SER A 121 -11.89 6.52 35.41
CA SER A 121 -10.79 5.53 35.30
C SER A 121 -10.33 5.32 33.85
N LEU A 122 -11.28 5.36 32.90
CA LEU A 122 -11.03 5.27 31.47
C LEU A 122 -10.62 6.61 30.85
N LYS A 123 -10.58 7.70 31.65
CA LYS A 123 -10.38 9.08 31.20
C LYS A 123 -11.42 9.53 30.15
N LEU A 124 -12.62 8.96 30.21
CA LEU A 124 -13.74 9.40 29.39
C LEU A 124 -14.47 10.56 30.08
N PRO A 125 -15.05 11.50 29.32
CA PRO A 125 -15.93 12.51 29.91
C PRO A 125 -17.16 11.85 30.52
N GLN A 126 -17.76 12.50 31.51
CA GLN A 126 -19.01 12.01 32.10
C GLN A 126 -20.15 12.00 31.05
N PRO A 127 -21.16 11.11 31.19
CA PRO A 127 -22.32 11.13 30.33
C PRO A 127 -23.05 12.49 30.39
N SER A 128 -23.56 12.93 29.24
CA SER A 128 -24.43 14.11 29.17
C SER A 128 -25.74 13.89 29.93
N VAL A 129 -26.28 12.68 29.87
CA VAL A 129 -27.51 12.29 30.57
C VAL A 129 -27.33 10.91 31.18
N LEU A 130 -27.61 10.80 32.48
CA LEU A 130 -27.86 9.55 33.18
C LEU A 130 -29.36 9.44 33.48
N LEU A 131 -30.00 8.43 32.89
CA LEU A 131 -31.43 8.20 32.97
C LEU A 131 -31.70 6.90 33.72
N SER A 132 -32.41 6.97 34.85
CA SER A 132 -33.01 5.79 35.47
C SER A 132 -34.21 5.34 34.65
N THR A 133 -34.18 4.10 34.16
CA THR A 133 -35.25 3.53 33.34
C THR A 133 -36.31 2.77 34.16
N GLY A 134 -36.14 2.73 35.49
CA GLY A 134 -36.97 1.96 36.43
C GLY A 134 -36.46 0.53 36.71
N ARG A 135 -35.73 -0.08 35.76
CA ARG A 135 -35.04 -1.37 35.93
C ARG A 135 -33.55 -1.32 35.65
N GLY A 136 -33.05 -0.22 35.12
CA GLY A 136 -31.67 -0.06 34.69
C GLY A 136 -31.30 1.41 34.60
N LEU A 137 -30.13 1.66 34.00
CA LEU A 137 -29.64 3.00 33.71
C LEU A 137 -29.39 3.13 32.21
N ALA A 138 -29.68 4.29 31.64
CA ALA A 138 -29.17 4.66 30.33
C ALA A 138 -28.18 5.80 30.49
N ALA A 139 -26.96 5.60 29.99
CA ALA A 139 -25.93 6.64 29.94
C ALA A 139 -25.83 7.15 28.51
N ILE A 140 -25.98 8.45 28.28
CA ILE A 140 -26.00 9.04 26.95
C ILE A 140 -24.95 10.15 26.90
N TRP A 141 -23.99 10.03 25.97
CA TRP A 141 -23.08 11.12 25.59
C TRP A 141 -23.66 11.78 24.35
N LEU A 142 -24.24 12.96 24.52
CA LEU A 142 -24.68 13.77 23.39
C LEU A 142 -23.46 14.26 22.64
N ILE A 143 -23.51 14.19 21.31
CA ILE A 143 -22.44 14.68 20.44
C ILE A 143 -22.94 15.81 19.56
N LYS A 144 -22.01 16.59 19.00
CA LYS A 144 -22.30 17.44 17.85
C LYS A 144 -22.82 16.55 16.71
N PRO A 145 -23.97 16.88 16.09
CA PRO A 145 -24.62 15.98 15.14
C PRO A 145 -23.70 15.53 14.01
N LEU A 146 -23.68 14.21 13.74
CA LEU A 146 -22.93 13.66 12.62
C LEU A 146 -23.84 13.28 11.45
N PRO A 147 -23.38 13.46 10.21
CA PRO A 147 -24.13 13.04 9.04
C PRO A 147 -24.14 11.50 8.89
N PRO A 148 -25.08 10.93 8.11
CA PRO A 148 -25.21 9.47 7.96
C PRO A 148 -23.96 8.77 7.42
N LYS A 149 -23.15 9.46 6.60
CA LYS A 149 -21.85 8.97 6.11
C LYS A 149 -20.86 8.61 7.21
N ALA A 150 -21.03 9.15 8.43
CA ALA A 150 -20.20 8.84 9.58
C ALA A 150 -20.64 7.58 10.35
N LEU A 151 -21.72 6.91 9.91
CA LEU A 151 -22.26 5.73 10.59
C LEU A 151 -21.22 4.63 10.85
N PRO A 152 -20.34 4.23 9.89
CA PRO A 152 -19.37 3.17 10.16
C PRO A 152 -18.40 3.49 11.32
N ARG A 153 -17.87 4.73 11.36
CA ARG A 153 -16.96 5.13 12.43
C ARG A 153 -17.67 5.36 13.77
N TRP A 154 -18.91 5.81 13.73
CA TRP A 154 -19.75 5.92 14.93
C TRP A 154 -20.06 4.54 15.50
N GLN A 155 -20.35 3.56 14.62
CA GLN A 155 -20.65 2.19 15.00
C GLN A 155 -19.48 1.53 15.75
N GLU A 156 -18.25 1.77 15.29
CA GLU A 156 -17.06 1.30 15.98
C GLU A 156 -16.90 1.92 17.37
N ALA A 157 -17.07 3.24 17.51
CA ALA A 157 -17.03 3.91 18.82
C ALA A 157 -18.13 3.37 19.75
N GLN A 158 -19.35 3.18 19.24
CA GLN A 158 -20.49 2.61 19.96
C GLN A 158 -20.20 1.17 20.43
N ASN A 159 -19.60 0.34 19.59
CA ASN A 159 -19.21 -1.04 19.96
C ASN A 159 -18.16 -1.04 21.08
N VAL A 160 -17.14 -0.18 20.99
CA VAL A 160 -16.05 -0.13 21.96
C VAL A 160 -16.52 0.43 23.31
N VAL A 161 -17.36 1.48 23.32
CA VAL A 161 -17.90 1.98 24.59
C VAL A 161 -18.81 0.97 25.27
N ILE A 162 -19.61 0.19 24.53
CA ILE A 162 -20.38 -0.91 25.13
C ILE A 162 -19.47 -1.96 25.75
N GLU A 163 -18.37 -2.31 25.08
CA GLU A 163 -17.40 -3.28 25.59
C GLU A 163 -16.81 -2.85 26.94
N HIS A 164 -16.40 -1.58 27.04
CA HIS A 164 -15.83 -1.00 28.26
C HIS A 164 -16.77 -1.07 29.47
N PHE A 165 -18.08 -1.05 29.25
CA PHE A 165 -19.08 -0.98 30.32
C PHE A 165 -19.82 -2.30 30.55
N ARG A 166 -19.38 -3.42 29.94
CA ARG A 166 -20.02 -4.74 30.15
C ARG A 166 -20.05 -5.16 31.62
N SER A 167 -18.97 -4.91 32.37
CA SER A 167 -18.90 -5.21 33.81
C SER A 167 -19.90 -4.42 34.64
N LEU A 168 -20.41 -3.29 34.12
CA LEU A 168 -21.43 -2.45 34.73
C LEU A 168 -22.83 -2.72 34.16
N GLY A 169 -23.02 -3.85 33.46
CA GLY A 169 -24.32 -4.29 32.97
C GLY A 169 -24.70 -3.78 31.57
N ALA A 170 -23.76 -3.22 30.80
CA ALA A 170 -24.05 -2.78 29.43
C ALA A 170 -24.51 -3.94 28.53
N ASP A 171 -25.66 -3.77 27.88
CA ASP A 171 -26.20 -4.76 26.95
C ASP A 171 -25.49 -4.70 25.58
N PRO A 172 -24.80 -5.78 25.15
CA PRO A 172 -24.10 -5.85 23.87
C PRO A 172 -25.00 -5.70 22.64
N ALA A 173 -26.33 -5.90 22.78
CA ALA A 173 -27.27 -5.69 21.69
C ALA A 173 -27.52 -4.21 21.38
N CYS A 174 -27.15 -3.28 22.27
CA CYS A 174 -27.49 -1.85 22.20
C CYS A 174 -26.55 -1.04 21.31
N ARG A 175 -26.37 -1.50 20.08
CA ARG A 175 -25.42 -0.93 19.11
C ARG A 175 -26.09 -0.33 17.88
N ASP A 176 -27.40 -0.42 17.74
CA ASP A 176 -28.10 0.01 16.53
C ASP A 176 -28.33 1.53 16.45
N ALA A 177 -28.15 2.13 15.28
CA ALA A 177 -28.40 3.57 15.08
C ALA A 177 -29.90 3.94 15.05
N ALA A 178 -30.80 2.96 15.12
CA ALA A 178 -32.24 3.20 15.18
C ALA A 178 -32.78 3.13 16.63
N ARG A 179 -31.88 3.20 17.63
CA ARG A 179 -32.21 2.97 19.02
C ARG A 179 -33.20 3.99 19.55
N ILE A 180 -34.13 3.49 20.36
CA ILE A 180 -34.99 4.28 21.24
C ILE A 180 -34.54 4.12 22.69
N THR A 181 -34.69 5.19 23.46
CA THR A 181 -34.49 5.20 24.90
C THR A 181 -35.81 5.54 25.60
N ARG A 182 -35.92 5.25 26.90
CA ARG A 182 -37.08 5.63 27.71
C ARG A 182 -37.25 7.14 27.70
N LEU A 183 -38.50 7.58 27.60
CA LEU A 183 -38.83 8.99 27.77
C LEU A 183 -38.87 9.32 29.28
N PRO A 184 -38.09 10.29 29.78
CA PRO A 184 -38.21 10.73 31.17
C PRO A 184 -39.65 11.15 31.49
N GLY A 185 -40.11 10.85 32.70
CA GLY A 185 -41.49 11.02 33.14
C GLY A 185 -42.42 9.87 32.79
N SER A 186 -42.04 8.96 31.87
CA SER A 186 -42.91 7.83 31.50
C SER A 186 -42.91 6.71 32.54
N LEU A 187 -44.05 6.02 32.67
CA LEU A 187 -44.18 4.84 33.51
C LEU A 187 -43.52 3.62 32.86
N ASN A 188 -42.68 2.91 33.61
CA ASN A 188 -42.24 1.58 33.25
C ASN A 188 -43.19 0.53 33.83
N SER A 189 -44.08 -0.01 32.99
CA SER A 189 -45.11 -0.97 33.42
C SER A 189 -44.54 -2.24 34.07
N LYS A 190 -43.32 -2.65 33.70
CA LYS A 190 -42.67 -3.85 34.27
C LYS A 190 -42.14 -3.66 35.68
N SER A 191 -41.80 -2.43 36.07
CA SER A 191 -41.26 -2.12 37.41
C SER A 191 -42.14 -1.19 38.22
N GLN A 192 -43.20 -0.65 37.63
CA GLN A 192 -44.09 0.36 38.23
C GLN A 192 -43.31 1.57 38.76
N LYS A 193 -42.25 1.97 38.04
CA LYS A 193 -41.39 3.11 38.37
C LYS A 193 -41.38 4.11 37.22
N ILE A 194 -41.28 5.39 37.56
CA ILE A 194 -41.20 6.48 36.60
C ILE A 194 -39.75 6.63 36.13
N ALA A 195 -39.53 6.69 34.82
CA ALA A 195 -38.22 6.98 34.26
C ALA A 195 -37.82 8.42 34.60
N SER A 196 -36.60 8.64 35.08
CA SER A 196 -36.17 9.97 35.54
C SER A 196 -34.70 10.22 35.27
N ILE A 197 -34.36 11.45 34.91
CA ILE A 197 -32.97 11.88 34.78
C ILE A 197 -32.42 12.06 36.19
N ILE A 198 -31.33 11.35 36.48
CA ILE A 198 -30.71 11.31 37.81
C ILE A 198 -29.36 12.04 37.84
N GLY A 199 -28.83 12.43 36.68
CA GLY A 199 -27.59 13.18 36.57
C GLY A 199 -27.10 13.36 35.14
N GLY A 200 -25.85 13.79 35.00
CA GLY A 200 -25.19 14.07 33.73
C GLY A 200 -24.86 15.55 33.55
N THR A 201 -23.96 15.84 32.61
CA THR A 201 -23.42 17.21 32.38
C THR A 201 -24.34 18.10 31.55
N LEU A 202 -25.31 17.50 30.83
CA LEU A 202 -26.16 18.15 29.82
C LEU A 202 -25.39 18.75 28.63
N GLU A 203 -24.08 18.48 28.51
CA GLU A 203 -23.22 19.03 27.46
C GLU A 203 -23.22 18.18 26.18
N ARG A 204 -22.82 18.80 25.07
CA ARG A 204 -22.56 18.10 23.79
C ARG A 204 -21.06 18.01 23.52
N TYR A 205 -20.58 16.79 23.30
CA TYR A 205 -19.18 16.51 23.03
C TYR A 205 -18.84 16.59 21.53
N ASP A 206 -17.57 16.90 21.24
CA ASP A 206 -17.03 16.69 19.91
C ASP A 206 -16.79 15.19 19.69
N PHE A 207 -17.36 14.62 18.62
CA PHE A 207 -17.28 13.17 18.40
C PHE A 207 -15.86 12.69 18.14
N ASP A 208 -15.05 13.46 17.42
CA ASP A 208 -13.70 13.00 17.06
C ASP A 208 -12.85 12.85 18.32
N ARG A 209 -12.92 13.83 19.25
CA ARG A 209 -12.27 13.74 20.56
C ARG A 209 -12.79 12.59 21.40
N LEU A 210 -14.11 12.48 21.55
CA LEU A 210 -14.74 11.42 22.35
C LEU A 210 -14.40 10.01 21.80
N ALA A 211 -14.40 9.84 20.48
CA ALA A 211 -14.04 8.57 19.86
C ALA A 211 -12.56 8.23 20.06
N ASP A 212 -11.65 9.20 19.93
CA ASP A 212 -10.23 8.99 20.20
C ASP A 212 -10.01 8.61 21.69
N ASP A 213 -10.69 9.25 22.65
CA ASP A 213 -10.62 8.89 24.07
C ASP A 213 -11.10 7.44 24.32
N ILE A 214 -12.21 7.04 23.68
CA ILE A 214 -12.74 5.66 23.73
C ILE A 214 -11.73 4.66 23.16
N TYR A 215 -11.08 4.99 22.04
CA TYR A 215 -10.09 4.12 21.41
C TYR A 215 -8.80 4.01 22.24
N ILE A 216 -8.32 5.13 22.79
CA ILE A 216 -7.16 5.14 23.70
C ILE A 216 -7.43 4.25 24.91
N ALA A 217 -8.61 4.37 25.53
CA ALA A 217 -9.01 3.53 26.65
C ALA A 217 -9.03 2.03 26.27
N ALA A 218 -9.32 1.70 25.02
CA ALA A 218 -9.32 0.33 24.50
C ALA A 218 -7.95 -0.16 23.99
N GLY A 219 -6.88 0.65 24.10
CA GLY A 219 -5.58 0.35 23.50
C GLY A 219 -5.62 0.29 21.97
N ARG A 220 -6.62 0.91 21.34
CA ARG A 220 -6.79 0.99 19.89
C ARG A 220 -6.11 2.26 19.35
N PRO A 221 -5.58 2.24 18.12
CA PRO A 221 -4.93 3.40 17.54
C PRO A 221 -5.93 4.52 17.27
N THR A 222 -5.50 5.75 17.53
CA THR A 222 -6.29 6.96 17.25
C THR A 222 -6.40 7.23 15.75
N ARG A 223 -7.28 8.15 15.37
CA ARG A 223 -7.42 8.60 13.98
C ARG A 223 -6.10 9.10 13.38
N GLU A 224 -5.31 9.84 14.16
CA GLU A 224 -4.05 10.42 13.70
C GLU A 224 -2.98 9.34 13.47
N GLU A 225 -2.89 8.36 14.37
CA GLU A 225 -2.01 7.21 14.21
C GLU A 225 -2.37 6.39 12.97
N LEU A 226 -3.66 6.16 12.72
CA LEU A 226 -4.12 5.47 11.51
C LEU A 226 -3.76 6.24 10.24
N LYS A 227 -3.92 7.56 10.22
CA LYS A 227 -3.49 8.42 9.10
C LYS A 227 -1.97 8.31 8.88
N TYR A 228 -1.18 8.39 9.94
CA TYR A 228 0.28 8.27 9.87
C TYR A 228 0.70 6.90 9.31
N ARG A 229 0.08 5.81 9.78
CA ARG A 229 0.30 4.45 9.26
C ARG A 229 -0.03 4.35 7.77
N GLN A 230 -1.12 4.97 7.32
CA GLN A 230 -1.52 4.97 5.92
C GLN A 230 -0.51 5.72 5.03
N VAL A 231 -0.05 6.90 5.46
CA VAL A 231 0.97 7.68 4.75
C VAL A 231 2.27 6.89 4.64
N ARG A 232 2.74 6.31 5.75
CA ARG A 232 3.93 5.45 5.73
C ARG A 232 3.80 4.25 4.80
N ARG A 233 2.62 3.61 4.78
CA ARG A 233 2.37 2.48 3.87
C ARG A 233 2.45 2.91 2.41
N LYS A 234 1.88 4.07 2.05
CA LYS A 234 1.96 4.63 0.70
C LYS A 234 3.40 4.97 0.31
N GLN A 235 4.16 5.60 1.21
CA GLN A 235 5.58 5.90 0.99
C GLN A 235 6.42 4.63 0.79
N HIS A 236 6.18 3.60 1.61
CA HIS A 236 6.88 2.32 1.49
C HIS A 236 6.53 1.58 0.19
N ALA A 237 5.25 1.61 -0.22
CA ALA A 237 4.82 1.05 -1.51
C ALA A 237 5.46 1.80 -2.70
N ALA A 238 5.52 3.13 -2.65
CA ALA A 238 6.20 3.92 -3.67
C ALA A 238 7.70 3.60 -3.78
N ARG A 239 8.37 3.34 -2.65
CA ARG A 239 9.78 2.90 -2.63
C ARG A 239 9.98 1.50 -3.21
N LYS A 240 9.04 0.57 -3.06
CA LYS A 240 9.12 -0.78 -3.65
C LYS A 240 8.96 -0.79 -5.17
N HIS A 241 8.28 0.21 -5.76
CA HIS A 241 8.14 0.34 -7.22
C HIS A 241 9.37 0.93 -7.94
N SER A 242 10.52 1.03 -7.28
CA SER A 242 11.77 1.49 -7.90
C SER A 242 12.47 0.42 -8.77
N GLY A 243 11.83 -0.70 -9.08
CA GLY A 243 12.43 -1.82 -9.83
C GLY A 243 11.58 -2.27 -11.01
N GLY A 244 12.01 -1.91 -12.23
CA GLY A 244 11.60 -2.54 -13.51
C GLY A 244 10.10 -2.60 -13.84
N LEU A 245 9.78 -3.08 -15.04
CA LEU A 245 8.41 -3.48 -15.37
C LEU A 245 8.10 -4.83 -14.70
N PRO A 246 6.86 -5.05 -14.21
CA PRO A 246 6.41 -6.39 -13.83
C PRO A 246 6.64 -7.41 -14.96
N VAL A 247 6.95 -8.67 -14.63
CA VAL A 247 7.32 -9.72 -15.62
C VAL A 247 6.30 -9.82 -16.77
N ARG A 248 5.01 -9.92 -16.45
CA ARG A 248 3.93 -9.96 -17.44
C ARG A 248 3.93 -8.71 -18.34
N ALA A 249 4.00 -7.52 -17.75
CA ALA A 249 4.03 -6.26 -18.50
C ALA A 249 5.26 -6.15 -19.42
N ARG A 250 6.42 -6.63 -18.96
CA ARG A 250 7.64 -6.70 -19.74
C ARG A 250 7.48 -7.62 -20.95
N PHE A 251 6.98 -8.84 -20.77
CA PHE A 251 6.79 -9.77 -21.89
C PHE A 251 5.68 -9.36 -22.85
N SER A 252 4.65 -8.66 -22.37
CA SER A 252 3.68 -7.99 -23.25
C SER A 252 4.34 -6.90 -24.12
N ALA A 253 5.33 -6.17 -23.60
CA ALA A 253 6.10 -5.20 -24.39
C ALA A 253 7.02 -5.89 -25.40
N VAL A 254 7.63 -7.03 -25.04
CA VAL A 254 8.41 -7.86 -25.98
C VAL A 254 7.52 -8.38 -27.12
N LEU A 255 6.29 -8.82 -26.85
CA LEU A 255 5.35 -9.25 -27.91
C LEU A 255 5.06 -8.13 -28.91
N ARG A 256 4.85 -6.89 -28.44
CA ARG A 256 4.68 -5.73 -29.33
C ARG A 256 5.92 -5.48 -30.18
N ASP A 257 7.12 -5.58 -29.59
CA ASP A 257 8.36 -5.42 -30.32
C ASP A 257 8.57 -6.50 -31.38
N LEU A 258 8.23 -7.76 -31.07
CA LEU A 258 8.29 -8.87 -32.03
C LEU A 258 7.34 -8.65 -33.21
N ASP A 259 6.15 -8.11 -32.97
CA ASP A 259 5.20 -7.78 -34.04
C ASP A 259 5.66 -6.56 -34.86
N ARG A 260 6.24 -5.52 -34.24
CA ARG A 260 6.88 -4.41 -34.97
C ARG A 260 8.01 -4.90 -35.89
N LEU A 261 8.82 -5.85 -35.42
CA LEU A 261 9.86 -6.50 -36.22
C LEU A 261 9.25 -7.27 -37.39
N ARG A 262 8.22 -8.08 -37.14
CA ARG A 262 7.49 -8.82 -38.19
C ARG A 262 6.95 -7.88 -39.27
N LEU A 263 6.31 -6.79 -38.87
CA LEU A 263 5.77 -5.80 -39.80
C LEU A 263 6.88 -5.11 -40.61
N SER A 264 8.05 -4.87 -40.01
CA SER A 264 9.21 -4.30 -40.72
C SER A 264 9.77 -5.21 -41.81
N TRP A 265 9.52 -6.53 -41.73
CA TRP A 265 9.87 -7.51 -42.75
C TRP A 265 8.74 -7.74 -43.78
N GLY A 266 7.74 -6.85 -43.83
CA GLY A 266 6.60 -7.00 -44.74
C GLY A 266 5.53 -7.98 -44.25
N GLY A 267 5.49 -8.25 -42.94
CA GLY A 267 4.47 -9.10 -42.31
C GLY A 267 4.86 -10.57 -42.18
N HIS A 268 5.94 -10.99 -42.85
CA HIS A 268 6.47 -12.35 -42.80
C HIS A 268 7.91 -12.37 -42.29
N VAL A 269 8.24 -13.35 -41.45
CA VAL A 269 9.57 -13.51 -40.88
C VAL A 269 10.52 -14.12 -41.93
N PRO A 270 11.73 -13.54 -42.12
CA PRO A 270 12.73 -14.02 -43.08
C PRO A 270 13.11 -15.49 -42.90
N VAL A 271 13.45 -16.15 -44.00
CA VAL A 271 13.94 -17.54 -43.98
C VAL A 271 15.21 -17.62 -43.13
N GLY A 272 15.29 -18.60 -42.23
CA GLY A 272 16.40 -18.79 -41.30
C GLY A 272 16.13 -18.30 -39.87
N THR A 273 15.22 -17.33 -39.67
CA THR A 273 14.86 -16.81 -38.33
C THR A 273 13.45 -17.18 -37.88
N ARG A 274 12.64 -17.81 -38.75
CA ARG A 274 11.24 -18.21 -38.49
C ARG A 274 11.05 -19.01 -37.20
N ASN A 275 11.78 -20.11 -37.04
CA ASN A 275 11.65 -20.97 -35.86
C ASN A 275 12.06 -20.23 -34.58
N THR A 276 13.18 -19.49 -34.64
CA THR A 276 13.67 -18.67 -33.53
C THR A 276 12.65 -17.61 -33.11
N TRP A 277 12.07 -16.88 -34.08
CA TRP A 277 11.06 -15.87 -33.81
C TRP A 277 9.80 -16.48 -33.21
N LEU A 278 9.31 -17.60 -33.75
CA LEU A 278 8.11 -18.27 -33.25
C LEU A 278 8.31 -18.82 -31.84
N HIS A 279 9.49 -19.37 -31.54
CA HIS A 279 9.86 -19.80 -30.19
C HIS A 279 9.86 -18.63 -29.20
N LEU A 280 10.45 -17.49 -29.59
CA LEU A 280 10.46 -16.28 -28.76
C LEU A 280 9.05 -15.74 -28.52
N TYR A 281 8.20 -15.74 -29.54
CA TYR A 281 6.79 -15.38 -29.43
C TYR A 281 6.05 -16.29 -28.45
N ALA A 282 6.17 -17.61 -28.61
CA ALA A 282 5.53 -18.59 -27.75
C ALA A 282 6.05 -18.52 -26.30
N ALA A 283 7.35 -18.30 -26.10
CA ALA A 283 7.94 -18.06 -24.78
C ALA A 283 7.32 -16.83 -24.10
N CYS A 284 7.05 -15.75 -24.83
CA CYS A 284 6.37 -14.58 -24.28
C CYS A 284 4.90 -14.87 -23.93
N LEU A 285 4.20 -15.71 -24.72
CA LEU A 285 2.84 -16.13 -24.40
C LEU A 285 2.77 -16.89 -23.07
N SER A 286 3.78 -17.72 -22.77
CA SER A 286 3.84 -18.45 -21.49
C SER A 286 3.81 -17.53 -20.26
N HIS A 287 4.25 -16.28 -20.38
CA HIS A 287 4.22 -15.26 -19.32
C HIS A 287 2.96 -14.41 -19.27
N THR A 288 2.13 -14.45 -20.31
CA THR A 288 1.07 -13.45 -20.53
C THR A 288 -0.34 -14.04 -20.64
N PHE A 289 -0.45 -15.31 -21.04
CA PHE A 289 -1.70 -16.05 -21.24
C PHE A 289 -1.72 -17.38 -20.47
N GLY A 290 -2.91 -17.98 -20.34
CA GLY A 290 -3.07 -19.32 -19.76
C GLY A 290 -2.69 -20.42 -20.75
N ALA A 291 -2.25 -21.58 -20.25
CA ALA A 291 -1.74 -22.68 -21.08
C ALA A 291 -2.71 -23.16 -22.17
N ALA A 292 -4.02 -23.16 -21.86
CA ALA A 292 -5.07 -23.58 -22.80
C ALA A 292 -5.16 -22.70 -24.07
N GLU A 293 -4.84 -21.40 -23.97
CA GLU A 293 -4.93 -20.46 -25.10
C GLU A 293 -3.68 -20.46 -25.99
N ILE A 294 -2.55 -20.96 -25.48
CA ILE A 294 -1.25 -20.83 -26.14
C ILE A 294 -1.21 -21.58 -27.48
N PRO A 295 -1.68 -22.83 -27.60
CA PRO A 295 -1.61 -23.57 -28.86
C PRO A 295 -2.29 -22.85 -30.02
N ASP A 296 -3.52 -22.37 -29.82
CA ASP A 296 -4.30 -21.71 -30.86
C ASP A 296 -3.63 -20.39 -31.29
N ARG A 297 -3.11 -19.61 -30.34
CA ARG A 297 -2.40 -18.35 -30.61
C ARG A 297 -1.11 -18.57 -31.38
N VAL A 298 -0.34 -19.61 -31.04
CA VAL A 298 0.90 -19.94 -31.74
C VAL A 298 0.60 -20.42 -33.16
N GLN A 299 -0.43 -21.26 -33.36
CA GLN A 299 -0.81 -21.72 -34.68
C GLN A 299 -1.29 -20.58 -35.59
N ALA A 300 -2.17 -19.71 -35.09
CA ALA A 300 -2.65 -18.55 -35.84
C ALA A 300 -1.49 -17.63 -36.25
N MET A 301 -0.61 -17.30 -35.30
CA MET A 301 0.55 -16.45 -35.58
C MET A 301 1.54 -17.13 -36.54
N ALA A 302 1.75 -18.44 -36.45
CA ALA A 302 2.65 -19.17 -37.35
C ALA A 302 2.14 -19.17 -38.80
N ALA A 303 0.82 -19.30 -38.99
CA ALA A 303 0.18 -19.26 -40.31
C ALA A 303 0.38 -17.90 -41.00
N GLU A 304 0.33 -16.80 -40.24
CA GLU A 304 0.52 -15.44 -40.75
C GLU A 304 2.01 -15.08 -40.91
N ALA A 305 2.79 -15.28 -39.86
CA ALA A 305 4.14 -14.73 -39.73
C ALA A 305 5.23 -15.64 -40.29
N THR A 306 5.03 -16.96 -40.27
CA THR A 306 6.08 -17.93 -40.62
C THR A 306 5.62 -18.94 -41.68
N PRO A 307 5.19 -18.49 -42.87
CA PRO A 307 4.73 -19.39 -43.92
C PRO A 307 5.87 -20.34 -44.32
N GLY A 308 5.56 -21.64 -44.45
CA GLY A 308 6.51 -22.68 -44.82
C GLY A 308 7.28 -23.31 -43.66
N LEU A 309 6.98 -22.97 -42.40
CA LEU A 309 7.48 -23.74 -41.25
C LEU A 309 6.70 -25.07 -41.13
N PRO A 310 7.36 -26.22 -40.89
CA PRO A 310 6.66 -27.50 -40.77
C PRO A 310 5.61 -27.48 -39.65
N PRO A 311 4.38 -27.99 -39.89
CA PRO A 311 3.32 -28.01 -38.87
C PRO A 311 3.71 -28.75 -37.58
N SER A 312 4.59 -29.75 -37.67
CA SER A 312 5.14 -30.49 -36.53
C SER A 312 6.01 -29.60 -35.64
N GLU A 313 6.82 -28.71 -36.22
CA GLU A 313 7.65 -27.75 -35.47
C GLU A 313 6.78 -26.72 -34.76
N VAL A 314 5.79 -26.14 -35.46
CA VAL A 314 4.81 -25.21 -34.89
C VAL A 314 4.09 -25.84 -33.69
N SER A 315 3.63 -27.08 -33.85
CA SER A 315 2.96 -27.84 -32.80
C SER A 315 3.88 -28.15 -31.62
N GLY A 316 5.16 -28.43 -31.89
CA GLY A 316 6.18 -28.64 -30.86
C GLY A 316 6.43 -27.39 -30.01
N VAL A 317 6.59 -26.23 -30.66
CA VAL A 317 6.77 -24.93 -30.00
C VAL A 317 5.54 -24.57 -29.15
N ALA A 318 4.34 -24.73 -29.71
CA ALA A 318 3.07 -24.51 -29.01
C ALA A 318 2.95 -25.36 -27.73
N ARG A 319 3.20 -26.67 -27.85
CA ARG A 319 3.12 -27.62 -26.73
C ARG A 319 4.12 -27.30 -25.63
N MET A 320 5.35 -26.94 -26.01
CA MET A 320 6.40 -26.57 -25.06
C MET A 320 6.00 -25.32 -24.27
N ALA A 321 5.54 -24.28 -24.96
CA ALA A 321 5.11 -23.04 -24.32
C ALA A 321 3.90 -23.21 -23.39
N ALA A 322 2.91 -24.03 -23.79
CA ALA A 322 1.77 -24.38 -22.94
C ALA A 322 2.23 -25.09 -21.65
N ARG A 323 3.13 -26.08 -21.78
CA ARG A 323 3.70 -26.79 -20.63
C ARG A 323 4.41 -25.84 -19.67
N HIS A 324 5.19 -24.87 -20.17
CA HIS A 324 5.84 -23.87 -19.32
C HIS A 324 4.85 -22.91 -18.64
N ALA A 325 3.72 -22.62 -19.27
CA ALA A 325 2.67 -21.78 -18.70
C ALA A 325 1.93 -22.47 -17.53
N ASP A 326 1.86 -23.80 -17.52
CA ASP A 326 1.28 -24.60 -16.42
C ASP A 326 2.20 -24.71 -15.19
N LEU A 327 3.48 -24.36 -15.33
CA LEU A 327 4.40 -24.39 -14.19
C LEU A 327 4.07 -23.28 -13.18
N PRO A 328 4.20 -23.55 -11.86
CA PRO A 328 3.89 -22.59 -10.81
C PRO A 328 4.80 -21.36 -10.91
N GLN A 329 4.18 -20.18 -10.86
CA GLN A 329 4.92 -18.92 -10.88
C GLN A 329 5.71 -18.74 -9.58
N SER A 330 7.04 -18.78 -9.70
CA SER A 330 7.94 -18.49 -8.59
C SER A 330 8.37 -17.02 -8.62
N GLY A 331 8.57 -16.41 -7.45
CA GLY A 331 9.12 -15.04 -7.34
C GLY A 331 10.57 -14.91 -7.83
N ALA A 332 11.23 -16.03 -8.16
CA ALA A 332 12.58 -16.10 -8.68
C ALA A 332 12.57 -16.71 -10.11
N PRO A 333 12.90 -15.91 -11.15
CA PRO A 333 12.87 -16.35 -12.56
C PRO A 333 13.68 -17.63 -12.88
N LEU A 334 14.69 -17.96 -12.07
CA LEU A 334 15.50 -19.18 -12.26
C LEU A 334 14.75 -20.47 -11.89
N PHE A 335 13.68 -20.39 -11.10
CA PHE A 335 13.02 -21.55 -10.50
C PHE A 335 11.57 -21.76 -10.99
N ASP A 336 11.03 -20.88 -11.84
CA ASP A 336 9.67 -21.03 -12.38
C ASP A 336 9.61 -21.90 -13.66
N GLY A 337 10.77 -22.34 -14.15
CA GLY A 337 10.91 -23.22 -15.31
C GLY A 337 10.50 -22.59 -16.64
N ARG A 338 10.25 -21.28 -16.72
CA ARG A 338 9.90 -20.56 -17.95
C ARG A 338 11.13 -19.92 -18.58
N TYR A 339 11.07 -19.64 -19.88
CA TYR A 339 12.16 -18.92 -20.55
C TYR A 339 12.13 -17.42 -20.22
N HIS A 340 13.22 -16.93 -19.61
CA HIS A 340 13.39 -15.52 -19.23
C HIS A 340 14.40 -14.78 -20.11
N TYR A 341 14.18 -14.77 -21.43
CA TYR A 341 15.11 -14.13 -22.37
C TYR A 341 15.31 -12.65 -22.07
N ALA A 342 16.56 -12.22 -21.92
CA ALA A 342 16.88 -10.80 -21.86
C ALA A 342 16.65 -10.15 -23.24
N GLY A 343 16.09 -8.94 -23.28
CA GLY A 343 15.81 -8.27 -24.55
C GLY A 343 17.04 -8.02 -25.45
N ALA A 344 18.24 -8.00 -24.87
CA ALA A 344 19.49 -7.97 -25.64
C ALA A 344 19.76 -9.31 -26.33
N THR A 345 19.54 -10.43 -25.63
CA THR A 345 19.64 -11.77 -26.21
C THR A 345 18.62 -11.97 -27.33
N ILE A 346 17.39 -11.47 -27.16
CA ILE A 346 16.37 -11.50 -28.22
C ILE A 346 16.85 -10.70 -29.44
N ALA A 347 17.40 -9.51 -29.22
CA ALA A 347 17.96 -8.68 -30.29
C ALA A 347 19.11 -9.41 -31.01
N ASP A 348 20.03 -10.05 -30.27
CA ASP A 348 21.15 -10.80 -30.83
C ASP A 348 20.65 -12.00 -31.68
N MET A 349 19.65 -12.76 -31.18
CA MET A 349 19.07 -13.90 -31.90
C MET A 349 18.37 -13.53 -33.20
N LEU A 350 17.81 -12.31 -33.27
CA LEU A 350 17.06 -11.81 -34.42
C LEU A 350 17.86 -10.82 -35.29
N GLY A 351 19.13 -10.59 -34.98
CA GLY A 351 19.99 -9.65 -35.72
C GLY A 351 19.57 -8.18 -35.63
N VAL A 352 18.93 -7.78 -34.52
CA VAL A 352 18.43 -6.40 -34.35
C VAL A 352 19.56 -5.46 -33.96
N THR A 353 19.87 -4.50 -34.84
CA THR A 353 20.89 -3.47 -34.58
C THR A 353 20.35 -2.35 -33.69
N ALA A 354 21.26 -1.56 -33.10
CA ALA A 354 20.86 -0.39 -32.30
C ALA A 354 20.13 0.67 -33.15
N ALA A 355 20.51 0.82 -34.43
CA ALA A 355 19.83 1.70 -35.37
C ALA A 355 18.41 1.19 -35.68
N GLY A 356 18.27 -0.09 -36.01
CA GLY A 356 16.97 -0.72 -36.27
C GLY A 356 16.01 -0.61 -35.08
N ALA A 357 16.51 -0.87 -33.86
CA ALA A 357 15.70 -0.73 -32.64
C ALA A 357 15.18 0.69 -32.40
N ARG A 358 15.90 1.72 -32.85
CA ARG A 358 15.47 3.12 -32.77
C ARG A 358 14.43 3.45 -33.84
N THR A 359 14.72 3.11 -35.09
CA THR A 359 13.81 3.36 -36.21
C THR A 359 12.45 2.72 -35.99
N LEU A 360 12.43 1.49 -35.46
CA LEU A 360 11.20 0.75 -35.17
C LEU A 360 10.56 1.09 -33.81
N GLY A 361 11.19 1.94 -33.00
CA GLY A 361 10.65 2.33 -31.69
C GLY A 361 10.51 1.17 -30.70
N LEU A 362 11.45 0.22 -30.69
CA LEU A 362 11.38 -0.96 -29.83
C LEU A 362 11.50 -0.60 -28.34
N GLU A 363 10.73 -1.26 -27.47
CA GLU A 363 10.59 -0.97 -26.05
C GLU A 363 11.55 -1.79 -25.17
N GLN A 364 11.70 -3.09 -25.45
CA GLN A 364 12.45 -4.09 -24.68
C GLN A 364 13.50 -4.82 -25.52
N VAL A 365 13.20 -5.14 -26.79
CA VAL A 365 14.09 -5.87 -27.71
C VAL A 365 15.10 -4.89 -28.31
N MET A 366 16.27 -4.78 -27.68
CA MET A 366 17.33 -3.87 -28.12
C MET A 366 18.69 -4.33 -27.60
N PRO A 367 19.77 -4.07 -28.36
CA PRO A 367 21.13 -4.33 -27.91
C PRO A 367 21.50 -3.60 -26.61
N LYS A 368 22.52 -4.12 -25.90
CA LYS A 368 22.99 -3.53 -24.63
C LYS A 368 23.42 -2.06 -24.78
N CYS A 369 24.04 -1.70 -25.91
CA CYS A 369 24.50 -0.33 -26.18
C CYS A 369 23.34 0.67 -26.26
N GLU A 370 22.25 0.33 -26.94
CA GLU A 370 21.05 1.19 -27.04
C GLU A 370 20.36 1.33 -25.67
N ARG A 371 20.28 0.24 -24.91
CA ARG A 371 19.75 0.29 -23.53
C ARG A 371 20.58 1.22 -22.64
N ALA A 372 21.91 1.16 -22.74
CA ALA A 372 22.83 2.02 -21.99
C ALA A 372 22.66 3.50 -22.38
N ARG A 373 22.54 3.81 -23.68
CA ARG A 373 22.27 5.15 -24.19
C ARG A 373 20.98 5.72 -23.59
N ARG A 374 19.85 5.00 -23.70
CA ARG A 374 18.56 5.45 -23.14
C ARG A 374 18.61 5.65 -21.63
N LYS A 375 19.39 4.82 -20.91
CA LYS A 375 19.60 5.00 -19.46
C LYS A 375 20.38 6.27 -19.16
N ALA A 376 21.46 6.54 -19.91
CA ALA A 376 22.25 7.75 -19.75
C ALA A 376 21.42 9.02 -20.04
N GLU A 377 20.59 8.98 -21.09
CA GLU A 377 19.69 10.07 -21.46
C GLU A 377 18.65 10.36 -20.37
N ARG A 378 17.97 9.33 -19.86
CA ARG A 378 17.02 9.47 -18.73
C ARG A 378 17.70 10.01 -17.47
N GLU A 379 18.92 9.54 -17.19
CA GLU A 379 19.67 10.00 -16.02
C GLU A 379 20.14 11.45 -16.18
N CYS A 380 20.52 11.86 -17.38
CA CYS A 380 20.83 13.25 -17.72
C CYS A 380 19.61 14.15 -17.51
N GLN A 381 18.46 13.77 -18.06
CA GLN A 381 17.19 14.50 -17.88
C GLN A 381 16.78 14.58 -16.41
N ARG A 382 16.92 13.48 -15.64
CA ARG A 382 16.65 13.46 -14.20
C ARG A 382 17.54 14.44 -13.44
N ARG A 383 18.82 14.51 -13.79
CA ARG A 383 19.77 15.45 -13.19
C ARG A 383 19.44 16.90 -13.55
N GLN A 384 19.14 17.18 -14.81
CA GLN A 384 18.71 18.51 -15.26
C GLN A 384 17.44 18.97 -14.54
N ALA A 385 16.42 18.11 -14.42
CA ALA A 385 15.19 18.40 -13.67
C ALA A 385 15.44 18.62 -12.16
N ALA A 386 16.50 18.01 -11.62
CA ALA A 386 16.96 18.24 -10.25
C ALA A 386 17.88 19.47 -10.11
N GLY A 387 18.05 20.27 -11.17
CA GLY A 387 18.83 21.51 -11.16
C GLY A 387 20.31 21.35 -11.53
N ALA A 388 20.75 20.18 -12.00
CA ALA A 388 22.13 20.01 -12.44
C ALA A 388 22.37 20.76 -13.77
N MET A 389 23.39 21.62 -13.79
CA MET A 389 23.83 22.33 -14.98
C MET A 389 24.57 21.41 -15.95
N SER A 390 24.54 21.72 -17.25
CA SER A 390 25.37 21.03 -18.23
C SER A 390 26.85 21.29 -17.93
N ARG A 391 27.74 20.37 -18.33
CA ARG A 391 29.19 20.54 -18.14
C ARG A 391 29.68 21.82 -18.81
N ASP A 392 29.14 22.14 -19.98
CA ASP A 392 29.54 23.33 -20.74
C ASP A 392 29.05 24.62 -20.05
N ALA A 393 27.80 24.66 -19.56
CA ALA A 393 27.31 25.79 -18.77
C ALA A 393 28.06 25.94 -17.44
N TRP A 394 28.42 24.83 -16.81
CA TRP A 394 29.26 24.85 -15.61
C TRP A 394 30.68 25.34 -15.93
N LEU A 395 31.25 24.94 -17.06
CA LEU A 395 32.55 25.42 -17.52
C LEU A 395 32.48 26.91 -17.86
N GLU A 396 31.51 27.40 -18.64
CA GLU A 396 31.33 28.84 -18.89
C GLU A 396 31.20 29.66 -17.59
N GLU A 397 30.48 29.14 -16.60
CA GLU A 397 30.28 29.84 -15.33
C GLU A 397 31.46 29.68 -14.34
N ASN A 398 32.32 28.67 -14.52
CA ASN A 398 33.43 28.37 -13.62
C ASN A 398 34.79 28.36 -14.32
N ASP A 399 34.88 28.86 -15.56
CA ASP A 399 36.12 28.96 -16.31
C ASP A 399 36.97 30.07 -15.71
N ARG A 400 37.79 29.65 -14.75
CA ARG A 400 38.79 30.50 -14.09
C ARG A 400 39.86 30.98 -15.08
N GLU A 401 40.05 30.30 -16.21
CA GLU A 401 40.93 30.77 -17.28
C GLU A 401 40.34 31.93 -18.06
N ALA A 402 39.01 31.97 -18.26
CA ALA A 402 38.34 33.15 -18.81
C ALA A 402 38.34 34.33 -17.83
N ARG A 403 38.15 34.08 -16.52
CA ARG A 403 38.13 35.16 -15.49
C ARG A 403 39.50 35.75 -15.17
N GLN A 404 40.59 35.04 -15.45
CA GLN A 404 41.99 35.44 -15.19
C GLN A 404 42.20 36.25 -13.88
N PRO A 405 41.77 35.77 -12.71
CA PRO A 405 41.82 36.54 -11.47
C PRO A 405 43.25 36.94 -11.04
N TRP A 406 44.26 36.22 -11.53
CA TRP A 406 45.66 36.58 -11.32
C TRP A 406 46.07 37.85 -12.09
N VAL A 407 45.43 38.16 -13.22
CA VAL A 407 45.67 39.40 -13.98
C VAL A 407 45.11 40.61 -13.24
N GLU A 408 43.88 40.51 -12.69
CA GLU A 408 43.29 41.57 -11.86
C GLU A 408 44.13 41.87 -10.61
N LEU A 409 44.72 40.82 -10.01
CA LEU A 409 45.60 40.95 -8.86
C LEU A 409 47.07 41.29 -9.22
N GLY A 410 47.36 41.55 -10.50
CA GLY A 410 48.69 41.97 -10.98
C GLY A 410 49.79 40.94 -10.73
N MET A 411 49.45 39.65 -10.67
CA MET A 411 50.39 38.56 -10.36
C MET A 411 50.43 37.50 -11.46
N SER A 412 51.55 36.78 -11.56
CA SER A 412 51.64 35.67 -12.52
C SER A 412 50.74 34.50 -12.11
N ARG A 413 50.18 33.79 -13.11
CA ARG A 413 49.32 32.60 -12.92
C ARG A 413 49.92 31.59 -11.95
N SER A 414 51.22 31.31 -12.07
CA SER A 414 51.94 30.36 -11.21
C SER A 414 52.07 30.84 -9.75
N THR A 415 52.15 32.16 -9.53
CA THR A 415 52.22 32.77 -8.19
C THR A 415 50.85 32.73 -7.51
N PHE A 416 49.78 33.00 -8.27
CA PHE A 416 48.41 32.93 -7.77
C PHE A 416 48.05 31.54 -7.24
N TYR A 417 48.25 30.49 -8.04
CA TYR A 417 47.95 29.12 -7.59
C TYR A 417 48.83 28.68 -6.42
N ARG A 418 50.09 29.14 -6.35
CA ARG A 418 51.01 28.86 -5.24
C ARG A 418 50.53 29.50 -3.93
N ARG A 419 50.16 30.79 -3.96
CA ARG A 419 49.67 31.54 -2.80
C ARG A 419 48.29 31.05 -2.34
N ARG A 420 47.41 30.67 -3.28
CA ARG A 420 46.12 30.04 -2.95
C ARG A 420 46.32 28.69 -2.25
N LYS A 421 47.23 27.84 -2.74
CA LYS A 421 47.53 26.55 -2.08
C LYS A 421 48.10 26.74 -0.68
N ALA A 422 48.82 27.85 -0.45
CA ALA A 422 49.32 28.26 0.86
C ALA A 422 48.27 28.97 1.74
N GLY A 423 47.01 29.11 1.28
CA GLY A 423 45.93 29.76 2.02
C GLY A 423 46.04 31.29 2.13
N GLN A 424 46.96 31.91 1.38
CA GLN A 424 47.30 33.34 1.48
C GLN A 424 46.42 34.23 0.59
N ILE A 425 45.55 33.64 -0.23
CA ILE A 425 44.57 34.35 -1.05
C ILE A 425 43.19 33.79 -0.69
N VAL A 426 42.31 34.67 -0.23
CA VAL A 426 40.88 34.40 -0.06
C VAL A 426 40.19 35.05 -1.25
N GLU A 427 39.66 34.24 -2.18
CA GLU A 427 38.83 34.77 -3.27
C GLU A 427 37.60 35.47 -2.64
N PRO A 428 37.18 36.66 -3.12
CA PRO A 428 35.93 37.25 -2.66
C PRO A 428 34.80 36.26 -2.92
N ALA A 429 33.91 36.08 -1.94
CA ALA A 429 32.79 35.15 -2.05
C ALA A 429 31.98 35.47 -3.31
N LYS A 430 31.73 34.44 -4.12
CA LYS A 430 30.90 34.53 -5.34
C LYS A 430 29.58 35.24 -4.96
N PRO A 431 29.08 36.22 -5.73
CA PRO A 431 27.73 36.73 -5.51
C PRO A 431 26.77 35.54 -5.60
N ALA A 432 25.85 35.43 -4.65
CA ALA A 432 25.04 34.25 -4.43
C ALA A 432 24.16 33.92 -5.65
N THR A 433 24.66 33.10 -6.57
CA THR A 433 23.82 32.39 -7.54
C THR A 433 23.44 31.05 -6.92
N THR A 434 22.13 30.89 -6.67
CA THR A 434 21.39 29.66 -6.34
C THR A 434 22.21 28.47 -5.81
N ALA A 435 22.19 28.35 -4.48
CA ALA A 435 22.48 27.15 -3.68
C ALA A 435 23.66 26.28 -4.15
N ASP A 436 24.77 26.36 -3.41
CA ASP A 436 25.80 25.32 -3.38
C ASP A 436 25.18 23.97 -2.97
N ILE A 437 24.64 23.24 -3.95
CA ILE A 437 24.35 21.82 -3.81
C ILE A 437 25.69 21.13 -4.05
N GLU A 438 26.39 20.83 -2.95
CA GLU A 438 27.53 19.92 -2.97
C GLU A 438 27.19 18.71 -3.85
N THR A 439 27.90 18.57 -4.95
CA THR A 439 27.85 17.37 -5.77
C THR A 439 28.46 16.27 -4.92
N GLY A 440 27.59 15.48 -4.27
CA GLY A 440 28.00 14.31 -3.53
C GLY A 440 28.90 13.40 -4.39
N PRO A 441 29.80 12.62 -3.77
CA PRO A 441 30.84 11.89 -4.48
C PRO A 441 30.25 11.00 -5.58
N CYS A 442 30.87 11.07 -6.76
CA CYS A 442 30.57 10.25 -7.91
C CYS A 442 30.70 8.76 -7.53
N PRO A 443 29.69 7.90 -7.72
CA PRO A 443 29.72 6.50 -7.27
C PRO A 443 30.54 5.58 -8.20
N LEU A 444 31.45 6.14 -9.00
CA LEU A 444 32.39 5.39 -9.85
C LEU A 444 33.74 5.24 -9.14
N GLN A 445 33.73 4.72 -7.92
CA GLN A 445 34.87 4.10 -7.26
C GLN A 445 34.33 3.22 -6.12
N GLY A 446 34.06 1.96 -6.43
CA GLY A 446 33.78 0.93 -5.43
C GLY A 446 35.07 0.63 -4.66
N GLY A 447 35.34 1.39 -3.62
CA GLY A 447 36.37 1.12 -2.63
C GLY A 447 35.73 1.12 -1.25
N SER A 448 35.52 -0.07 -0.69
CA SER A 448 35.01 -0.25 0.67
C SER A 448 35.88 0.53 1.67
N ALA A 449 35.29 1.48 2.38
CA ALA A 449 35.95 2.15 3.48
C ALA A 449 36.22 1.15 4.61
N LEU A 450 37.50 0.88 4.89
CA LEU A 450 37.95 0.18 6.09
C LEU A 450 37.59 1.02 7.34
N PRO A 451 37.15 0.40 8.44
CA PRO A 451 36.81 1.14 9.66
C PRO A 451 38.06 1.74 10.31
N LYS A 452 37.91 2.99 10.77
CA LYS A 452 38.92 3.76 11.53
C LYS A 452 39.35 3.00 12.79
N ALA A 453 40.65 2.84 12.97
CA ALA A 453 41.26 2.38 14.21
C ALA A 453 40.97 3.38 15.36
N PRO A 454 40.62 2.92 16.56
CA PRO A 454 40.47 3.77 17.73
C PRO A 454 41.85 4.14 18.32
N ALA A 455 41.90 5.34 18.90
CA ALA A 455 43.08 5.97 19.47
C ALA A 455 43.62 5.20 20.69
N GLU A 456 44.95 5.19 20.81
CA GLU A 456 45.70 4.64 21.93
C GLU A 456 45.39 5.34 23.25
N GLY A 457 45.25 4.55 24.32
CA GLY A 457 45.08 5.06 25.68
C GLY A 457 45.24 3.96 26.73
N ARG A 458 46.48 3.79 27.21
CA ARG A 458 46.96 3.23 28.50
C ARG A 458 46.43 1.87 28.99
N SER A 459 47.34 0.89 29.06
CA SER A 459 47.27 -0.28 29.95
C SER A 459 47.36 0.12 31.44
N PRO A 460 46.94 -0.78 32.36
CA PRO A 460 47.96 -1.63 32.99
C PRO A 460 47.56 -3.11 33.25
N ALA A 461 48.61 -3.94 33.18
CA ALA A 461 48.98 -5.10 34.01
C ALA A 461 48.00 -6.24 34.36
N ALA A 462 48.31 -7.40 33.77
CA ALA A 462 48.63 -8.71 34.38
C ALA A 462 47.58 -9.51 35.19
N SER A 463 47.22 -10.70 34.65
CA SER A 463 47.43 -12.02 35.29
C SER A 463 46.94 -13.18 34.39
N ALA A 464 47.80 -14.15 34.10
CA ALA A 464 47.48 -15.51 33.61
C ALA A 464 47.37 -16.48 34.83
N PRO A 465 46.97 -17.79 34.76
CA PRO A 465 46.85 -18.69 33.57
C PRO A 465 45.63 -19.68 33.50
N THR A 466 45.42 -20.24 32.28
CA THR A 466 44.89 -21.55 31.73
C THR A 466 44.03 -22.58 32.54
N PRO A 467 43.54 -23.72 31.97
CA PRO A 467 42.95 -24.07 30.64
C PRO A 467 41.68 -24.99 30.73
N THR A 468 40.86 -25.13 29.66
CA THR A 468 40.21 -26.44 29.35
C THR A 468 39.72 -26.58 27.88
N THR A 469 40.41 -27.45 27.14
CA THR A 469 40.01 -28.45 26.11
C THR A 469 38.88 -28.20 25.09
N SER A 470 39.26 -28.32 23.80
CA SER A 470 38.42 -28.68 22.64
C SER A 470 38.14 -30.19 22.53
N PRO A 471 37.24 -30.60 21.61
CA PRO A 471 37.53 -31.78 20.79
C PRO A 471 37.28 -31.59 19.28
N CYS A 472 37.92 -32.52 18.55
CA CYS A 472 38.33 -32.54 17.15
C CYS A 472 37.25 -32.84 16.09
N ARG A 473 37.60 -32.49 14.84
CA ARG A 473 37.13 -33.06 13.55
C ARG A 473 37.66 -34.48 13.33
N PRO A 474 37.09 -35.22 12.37
CA PRO A 474 37.86 -36.15 11.55
C PRO A 474 37.85 -35.89 10.04
N ASN A 475 38.91 -36.45 9.45
CA ASN A 475 39.56 -36.24 8.16
C ASN A 475 38.83 -36.62 6.86
N ARG A 476 39.37 -36.03 5.79
CA ARG A 476 39.23 -36.34 4.36
C ARG A 476 40.31 -37.35 3.93
N PRO A 477 40.09 -38.19 2.91
CA PRO A 477 41.17 -38.79 2.12
C PRO A 477 41.26 -38.22 0.70
N THR A 478 42.45 -38.38 0.14
CA THR A 478 43.05 -37.70 -1.02
C THR A 478 43.28 -38.69 -2.18
N GLN A 479 43.66 -38.16 -3.35
CA GLN A 479 44.28 -38.81 -4.54
C GLN A 479 43.31 -39.46 -5.55
N ALA A 480 43.53 -39.47 -6.86
CA ALA A 480 44.63 -39.04 -7.73
C ALA A 480 44.12 -38.83 -9.18
N THR A 481 44.84 -38.01 -9.93
CA THR A 481 44.77 -37.79 -11.38
C THR A 481 45.27 -39.01 -12.17
N ARG A 482 44.54 -39.45 -13.20
CA ARG A 482 45.03 -40.36 -14.24
C ARG A 482 44.57 -39.88 -15.62
N THR A 483 45.55 -39.62 -16.47
CA THR A 483 45.44 -39.23 -17.89
C THR A 483 45.45 -40.51 -18.72
N GLU A 484 44.46 -40.74 -19.59
CA GLU A 484 44.56 -41.73 -20.67
C GLU A 484 44.07 -41.13 -21.99
N LYS A 485 44.95 -41.15 -22.99
CA LYS A 485 44.67 -40.93 -24.42
C LYS A 485 44.21 -42.26 -25.02
N ILE A 486 43.08 -42.30 -25.72
CA ILE A 486 42.80 -43.31 -26.77
C ILE A 486 42.07 -42.65 -27.96
N SER A 487 42.42 -43.15 -29.13
CA SER A 487 42.31 -42.76 -30.54
C SER A 487 40.92 -42.61 -31.19
N ALA A 488 40.92 -41.92 -32.34
CA ALA A 488 39.83 -41.79 -33.31
C ALA A 488 39.56 -43.09 -34.12
N PRO A 489 38.40 -43.16 -34.80
CA PRO A 489 38.32 -43.86 -36.07
C PRO A 489 37.83 -42.96 -37.23
N ASP A 490 38.35 -43.32 -38.40
CA ASP A 490 38.20 -42.74 -39.73
C ASP A 490 36.80 -42.79 -40.35
N GLY A 491 36.58 -41.86 -41.30
CA GLY A 491 36.04 -42.20 -42.62
C GLY A 491 34.57 -41.85 -42.92
N GLY A 492 34.34 -41.02 -43.95
CA GLY A 492 33.03 -41.00 -44.63
C GLY A 492 32.60 -39.74 -45.39
N GLY A 493 33.36 -39.29 -46.39
CA GLY A 493 32.86 -38.73 -47.67
C GLY A 493 31.99 -37.46 -47.69
N LEU A 494 32.59 -36.33 -48.09
CA LEU A 494 31.88 -35.18 -48.65
C LEU A 494 31.40 -35.49 -50.09
N LYS A 495 30.11 -35.29 -50.38
CA LYS A 495 29.62 -35.13 -51.76
C LYS A 495 29.36 -33.64 -52.00
N GLU A 496 30.18 -33.08 -52.87
CA GLU A 496 30.02 -31.76 -53.47
C GLU A 496 28.87 -31.83 -54.49
N ILE A 497 27.82 -31.02 -54.29
CA ILE A 497 26.78 -30.80 -55.29
C ILE A 497 27.01 -29.41 -55.85
N VAL A 498 27.61 -29.37 -57.04
CA VAL A 498 27.66 -28.19 -57.90
C VAL A 498 26.29 -28.02 -58.55
N VAL A 499 25.64 -26.88 -58.33
CA VAL A 499 24.51 -26.44 -59.15
C VAL A 499 24.88 -25.10 -59.77
N GLU A 500 25.10 -25.12 -61.07
CA GLU A 500 25.23 -23.93 -61.93
C GLU A 500 23.92 -23.14 -61.92
N THR A 501 23.98 -21.83 -61.66
CA THR A 501 22.86 -20.92 -61.81
C THR A 501 22.93 -20.22 -63.17
N ASN A 502 21.87 -20.42 -63.97
CA ASN A 502 21.61 -19.78 -65.26
C ASN A 502 21.44 -18.24 -65.10
N PRO A 503 22.11 -17.37 -65.89
CA PRO A 503 22.17 -15.95 -65.60
C PRO A 503 21.23 -15.10 -66.46
N TRP A 504 19.92 -15.19 -66.31
CA TRP A 504 19.01 -14.17 -66.89
C TRP A 504 17.68 -14.12 -66.13
N VAL A 505 17.55 -13.22 -65.14
CA VAL A 505 16.37 -12.37 -64.86
C VAL A 505 16.80 -11.28 -63.85
N GLN A 506 16.78 -10.01 -64.25
CA GLN A 506 16.57 -8.86 -63.35
C GLN A 506 15.10 -8.40 -63.49
N PRO A 507 14.44 -7.94 -62.41
CA PRO A 507 14.37 -6.50 -62.07
C PRO A 507 14.22 -6.26 -60.54
N ALA A 508 14.07 -5.07 -59.93
CA ALA A 508 14.46 -3.68 -60.13
C ALA A 508 14.14 -2.93 -58.80
N GLN A 509 14.94 -1.90 -58.49
CA GLN A 509 14.66 -0.73 -57.64
C GLN A 509 14.51 -0.83 -56.10
N GLN A 510 15.62 -0.49 -55.44
CA GLN A 510 15.80 0.50 -54.34
C GLN A 510 14.64 0.76 -53.36
N GLN A 511 14.75 0.14 -52.19
CA GLN A 511 14.40 0.74 -50.89
C GLN A 511 15.50 0.36 -49.88
N GLY A 512 15.87 1.32 -49.02
CA GLY A 512 17.10 1.33 -48.22
C GLY A 512 17.47 0.00 -47.56
N GLU A 513 18.65 -0.50 -47.88
CA GLU A 513 19.23 -1.69 -47.27
C GLU A 513 19.41 -1.48 -45.76
N ILE A 514 18.61 -2.21 -44.99
CA ILE A 514 18.97 -2.54 -43.61
C ILE A 514 19.91 -3.74 -43.72
N GLU A 515 21.18 -3.52 -43.38
CA GLU A 515 22.19 -4.58 -43.35
C GLU A 515 21.81 -5.60 -42.25
N PHE A 516 21.48 -6.82 -42.65
CA PHE A 516 21.29 -7.95 -41.74
C PHE A 516 22.47 -8.92 -41.89
N GLU A 517 23.20 -9.18 -40.80
CA GLU A 517 24.28 -10.17 -40.78
C GLU A 517 23.67 -11.58 -40.73
N TYR A 518 23.76 -12.32 -41.84
CA TYR A 518 23.33 -13.72 -41.89
C TYR A 518 24.41 -14.63 -41.28
N ARG A 519 24.13 -15.24 -40.12
CA ARG A 519 24.95 -16.34 -39.58
C ARG A 519 24.21 -17.67 -39.67
N ARG A 520 24.84 -18.66 -40.30
CA ARG A 520 24.44 -20.07 -40.18
C ARG A 520 24.85 -20.59 -38.81
N VAL A 521 23.87 -21.03 -38.02
CA VAL A 521 24.09 -21.68 -36.73
C VAL A 521 23.63 -23.14 -36.87
N TYR A 522 24.53 -24.08 -36.60
CA TYR A 522 24.23 -25.51 -36.57
C TYR A 522 23.92 -25.94 -35.14
N TYR A 523 22.87 -26.75 -34.97
CA TYR A 523 22.55 -27.39 -33.69
C TYR A 523 22.70 -28.92 -33.82
N PRO A 524 23.22 -29.61 -32.78
CA PRO A 524 23.23 -31.06 -32.74
C PRO A 524 21.82 -31.59 -32.43
N LEU A 525 21.31 -32.47 -33.29
CA LEU A 525 20.12 -33.26 -33.00
C LEU A 525 20.52 -34.39 -32.04
N GLU A 526 20.06 -34.33 -30.78
CA GLU A 526 20.11 -35.49 -29.89
C GLU A 526 19.16 -36.57 -30.45
N ARG A 527 19.71 -37.78 -30.65
CA ARG A 527 18.94 -38.96 -31.05
C ARG A 527 18.05 -39.40 -29.88
N ASP A 528 16.74 -39.43 -30.11
CA ASP A 528 15.80 -40.21 -29.30
C ASP A 528 16.26 -41.67 -29.27
N ARG A 529 16.72 -42.14 -28.10
CA ARG A 529 16.76 -43.57 -27.79
C ARG A 529 15.34 -43.97 -27.42
N ARG A 530 14.70 -44.73 -28.32
CA ARG A 530 13.58 -45.60 -27.95
C ARG A 530 14.16 -46.81 -27.24
N ASP A 531 13.76 -47.02 -26.00
CA ASP A 531 13.54 -48.34 -25.40
C ASP A 531 12.12 -48.34 -24.82
#